data_AF-A0A5K7YHQ0-F1
#
_entry.id   AF-A0A5K7YHQ0-F1
#
_cell.length_a   1.000
_cell.length_b   1.000
_cell.length_c   1.000
_cell.angle_alpha   90.00
_cell.angle_beta   90.00
_cell.angle_gamma   90.00
#
_symmetry.space_group_name_H-M   'P 1'
#
loop_
_entity.id
_entity.type
_entity.pdbx_description
1 polymer ?
#
loop_
_entity_poly.entity_id
_entity_poly.type
_entity_poly.pdbx_seq_one_letter_code
_entity_poly.pdbx_strand_id
1 'polypeptide(L)'
;MKKICAFSILVLLLSIFVLSSGAYGGATFLYEQNGMRYYEGHDGRIIIGRQFGVPKLLTSSPDYDWWYGCSPTSAGMMMGYYDINGYGGLAYPNLVPGGEAELSTFGNPGAIANDTIASQAHIDDFYVTFGHPGPDACNNADPTTCHDFDCLADFMGTSQAQLGSTDGNTWFYTFNDGSPFTPADAEANGLEDESGMYGVREYVQYAGYNVDTIYHQPVYPVHASGAGFTAAQYRAEIDAGRPVLINIEGHSMFGYGYDYDSIEQMTTVYVHDTWNPGDDHTFTWGGNYDGRQHLSVMPLTVSGGDEEECDYCLEDAFGYVWCLNEIKRDGLGIYLNGDCDASGDDKDALALYRWANGALTMTAYGGNGVVFTYNGGLGNTSMWVNSWGGTGTVVVDYCDSVQAADSPSDGAAPNDAE
;
A
#
# COMPACT_ATOMS: atom_id res chain seq x y z
N MET A 1 47.24 -30.71 16.64
CA MET A 1 47.22 -29.24 16.79
C MET A 1 46.61 -28.66 15.52
N LYS A 2 45.40 -28.11 15.66
CA LYS A 2 44.66 -27.42 14.59
C LYS A 2 45.43 -26.16 14.17
N LYS A 3 45.65 -25.96 12.87
CA LYS A 3 45.99 -24.63 12.32
C LYS A 3 44.72 -24.01 11.76
N ILE A 4 44.31 -22.93 12.41
CA ILE A 4 43.30 -21.99 11.94
C ILE A 4 43.95 -21.21 10.79
N CYS A 5 43.42 -21.35 9.58
CA CYS A 5 43.72 -20.42 8.48
C CYS A 5 42.73 -19.26 8.58
N ALA A 6 43.27 -18.06 8.78
CA ALA A 6 42.51 -16.82 8.81
C ALA A 6 41.83 -16.57 7.45
N PHE A 7 40.51 -16.45 7.48
CA PHE A 7 39.71 -15.89 6.38
C PHE A 7 39.82 -14.37 6.52
N SER A 8 40.59 -13.72 5.66
CA SER A 8 40.63 -12.25 5.59
C SER A 8 39.39 -11.77 4.84
N ILE A 9 38.36 -11.37 5.59
CA ILE A 9 37.21 -10.62 5.05
C ILE A 9 37.69 -9.19 4.82
N LEU A 10 37.85 -8.81 3.55
CA LEU A 10 38.15 -7.44 3.16
C LEU A 10 36.81 -6.70 2.98
N VAL A 11 36.37 -5.95 3.99
CA VAL A 11 35.22 -5.03 3.88
C VAL A 11 35.71 -3.79 3.13
N LEU A 12 35.41 -3.72 1.83
CA LEU A 12 35.62 -2.51 1.04
C LEU A 12 34.31 -1.72 1.05
N LEU A 13 34.24 -0.68 1.89
CA LEU A 13 33.17 0.33 1.84
C LEU A 13 33.38 1.19 0.59
N LEU A 14 32.78 0.80 -0.53
CA LEU A 14 32.72 1.61 -1.74
C LEU A 14 31.29 2.14 -1.87
N SER A 15 31.10 3.42 -1.59
CA SER A 15 29.88 4.16 -1.89
C SER A 15 29.77 4.33 -3.41
N ILE A 16 29.00 3.46 -4.06
CA ILE A 16 28.72 3.56 -5.49
C ILE A 16 27.31 4.13 -5.65
N PHE A 17 27.24 5.40 -6.06
CA PHE A 17 26.06 5.96 -6.72
C PHE A 17 25.86 5.20 -8.05
N VAL A 18 24.77 4.46 -8.21
CA VAL A 18 24.38 3.91 -9.52
C VAL A 18 22.99 4.42 -9.85
N LEU A 19 22.99 5.49 -10.65
CA LEU A 19 21.91 5.79 -11.58
C LEU A 19 21.69 4.60 -12.50
N SER A 20 20.43 4.40 -12.83
CA SER A 20 19.87 3.44 -13.77
C SER A 20 20.73 3.14 -15.02
N SER A 21 20.60 1.88 -15.47
CA SER A 21 20.99 1.32 -16.77
C SER A 21 22.46 0.93 -16.98
N GLY A 22 22.64 -0.34 -17.37
CA GLY A 22 23.73 -0.79 -18.25
C GLY A 22 25.08 -1.06 -17.59
N ALA A 23 25.33 -2.33 -17.32
CA ALA A 23 26.65 -3.00 -17.40
C ALA A 23 27.88 -2.16 -16.98
N TYR A 24 28.27 -2.28 -15.71
CA TYR A 24 29.70 -2.31 -15.38
C TYR A 24 30.08 -3.76 -15.03
N GLY A 25 31.04 -4.27 -15.78
CA GLY A 25 31.26 -5.70 -16.01
C GLY A 25 31.61 -6.53 -14.78
N GLY A 26 30.98 -7.70 -14.72
CA GLY A 26 31.57 -8.89 -14.12
C GLY A 26 31.04 -9.29 -12.75
N ALA A 27 29.87 -8.83 -12.28
CA ALA A 27 29.28 -9.35 -11.05
C ALA A 27 27.88 -9.94 -11.31
N THR A 28 27.66 -11.19 -10.89
CA THR A 28 26.39 -11.91 -10.97
C THR A 28 25.66 -11.77 -9.64
N PHE A 29 24.41 -11.29 -9.63
CA PHE A 29 23.62 -11.26 -8.40
C PHE A 29 23.39 -12.68 -7.86
N LEU A 30 23.57 -12.87 -6.55
CA LEU A 30 23.41 -14.14 -5.87
C LEU A 30 22.11 -14.20 -5.07
N TYR A 31 21.95 -13.32 -4.08
CA TYR A 31 20.77 -13.25 -3.23
C TYR A 31 20.73 -11.93 -2.46
N GLU A 32 19.58 -11.64 -1.85
CA GLU A 32 19.39 -10.55 -0.92
C GLU A 32 19.00 -11.10 0.46
N GLN A 33 19.59 -10.56 1.53
CA GLN A 33 19.25 -10.92 2.90
C GLN A 33 19.45 -9.70 3.80
N ASN A 34 18.45 -9.35 4.61
CA ASN A 34 18.49 -8.21 5.54
C ASN A 34 18.92 -6.88 4.86
N GLY A 35 18.43 -6.61 3.65
CA GLY A 35 18.74 -5.41 2.87
C GLY A 35 20.16 -5.38 2.29
N MET A 36 20.91 -6.49 2.35
CA MET A 36 22.23 -6.64 1.74
C MET A 36 22.11 -7.47 0.46
N ARG A 37 22.63 -6.95 -0.66
CA ARG A 37 22.71 -7.69 -1.92
C ARG A 37 24.09 -8.31 -2.09
N TYR A 38 24.09 -9.59 -2.37
CA TYR A 38 25.28 -10.40 -2.57
C TYR A 38 25.46 -10.63 -4.06
N TYR A 39 26.67 -10.43 -4.56
CA TYR A 39 27.03 -10.66 -5.96
C TYR A 39 28.31 -11.50 -6.02
N GLU A 40 28.46 -12.34 -7.04
CA GLU A 40 29.70 -13.04 -7.36
C GLU A 40 30.41 -12.30 -8.49
N GLY A 41 31.58 -11.75 -8.19
CA GLY A 41 32.50 -11.22 -9.18
C GLY A 41 33.04 -12.32 -10.10
N HIS A 42 33.44 -11.95 -11.32
CA HIS A 42 34.02 -12.85 -12.33
C HIS A 42 35.34 -13.50 -11.86
N ASP A 43 35.94 -13.02 -10.77
CA ASP A 43 37.09 -13.63 -10.09
C ASP A 43 36.70 -14.60 -8.97
N GLY A 44 35.40 -14.94 -8.84
CA GLY A 44 34.85 -15.82 -7.81
C GLY A 44 34.78 -15.18 -6.42
N ARG A 45 34.97 -13.86 -6.31
CA ARG A 45 34.83 -13.13 -5.04
C ARG A 45 33.40 -12.68 -4.81
N ILE A 46 32.99 -12.70 -3.55
CA ILE A 46 31.69 -12.16 -3.15
C ILE A 46 31.82 -10.64 -2.95
N ILE A 47 31.06 -9.90 -3.74
CA ILE A 47 30.80 -8.48 -3.52
C ILE A 47 29.52 -8.39 -2.71
N ILE A 48 29.59 -7.72 -1.57
CA ILE A 48 28.42 -7.46 -0.74
C ILE A 48 28.16 -5.96 -0.87
N GLY A 49 27.13 -5.61 -1.61
CA GLY A 49 26.68 -4.24 -1.80
C GLY A 49 25.40 -4.04 -1.01
N ARG A 50 25.31 -2.93 -0.30
CA ARG A 50 24.02 -2.49 0.23
C ARG A 50 23.46 -1.43 -0.70
N GLN A 51 22.20 -1.57 -1.11
CA GLN A 51 21.50 -0.45 -1.72
C GLN A 51 21.16 0.53 -0.59
N PHE A 52 21.82 1.68 -0.59
CA PHE A 52 21.46 2.80 0.26
C PHE A 52 20.63 3.78 -0.59
N GLY A 53 19.50 4.26 -0.07
CA GLY A 53 18.76 5.39 -0.64
C GLY A 53 17.89 5.09 -1.85
N VAL A 54 17.16 3.96 -1.87
CA VAL A 54 15.95 3.86 -2.70
C VAL A 54 14.80 3.54 -1.76
N PRO A 55 13.84 4.47 -1.59
CA PRO A 55 12.71 4.26 -0.70
C PRO A 55 11.85 3.09 -1.20
N LYS A 56 11.30 2.32 -0.25
CA LYS A 56 10.22 1.39 -0.51
C LYS A 56 8.92 2.16 -0.32
N LEU A 57 8.22 2.38 -1.42
CA LEU A 57 6.93 3.08 -1.45
C LEU A 57 5.88 2.11 -1.99
N LEU A 58 4.68 2.14 -1.40
CA LEU A 58 3.50 1.55 -2.00
C LEU A 58 3.10 2.42 -3.20
N THR A 59 3.00 1.81 -4.38
CA THR A 59 2.51 2.49 -5.58
C THR A 59 1.01 2.73 -5.49
N SER A 60 0.48 3.69 -6.23
CA SER A 60 -0.96 4.01 -6.22
C SER A 60 -1.51 4.27 -4.81
N SER A 61 -0.68 4.92 -3.99
CA SER A 61 -1.03 5.43 -2.67
C SER A 61 -1.83 6.72 -2.82
N PRO A 62 -3.10 6.78 -2.37
CA PRO A 62 -3.90 7.99 -2.49
C PRO A 62 -3.42 9.13 -1.59
N ASP A 63 -3.57 10.37 -2.05
CA ASP A 63 -3.29 11.58 -1.29
C ASP A 63 -4.47 12.56 -1.40
N TYR A 64 -5.20 12.73 -0.29
CA TYR A 64 -6.48 13.42 -0.23
C TYR A 64 -6.40 14.76 0.52
N ASP A 65 -7.15 15.74 0.01
CA ASP A 65 -7.46 16.97 0.73
C ASP A 65 -8.15 16.64 2.06
N TRP A 66 -7.84 17.40 3.11
CA TRP A 66 -8.55 17.30 4.38
C TRP A 66 -10.06 17.39 4.15
N TRP A 67 -10.78 16.37 4.60
CA TRP A 67 -12.23 16.29 4.47
C TRP A 67 -12.88 15.99 5.82
N TYR A 68 -13.29 17.06 6.52
CA TYR A 68 -14.04 17.03 7.78
C TYR A 68 -13.40 16.27 8.97
N GLY A 69 -12.14 15.85 8.84
CA GLY A 69 -11.33 15.30 9.93
C GLY A 69 -10.05 14.66 9.40
N CYS A 70 -8.92 14.83 10.09
CA CYS A 70 -7.64 14.26 9.62
C CYS A 70 -7.65 12.72 9.68
N SER A 71 -8.26 12.16 10.72
CA SER A 71 -8.36 10.72 10.94
C SER A 71 -9.25 10.01 9.94
N PRO A 72 -10.52 10.42 9.69
CA PRO A 72 -11.33 9.78 8.66
C PRO A 72 -10.75 10.02 7.26
N THR A 73 -10.10 11.17 6.99
CA THR A 73 -9.43 11.39 5.70
C THR A 73 -8.27 10.41 5.50
N SER A 74 -7.42 10.22 6.52
CA SER A 74 -6.30 9.26 6.46
C SER A 74 -6.78 7.81 6.38
N ALA A 75 -7.88 7.48 7.07
CA ALA A 75 -8.54 6.19 6.94
C ALA A 75 -9.13 6.02 5.53
N GLY A 76 -9.69 7.08 4.94
CA GLY A 76 -10.15 7.11 3.56
C GLY A 76 -9.05 6.82 2.55
N MET A 77 -7.86 7.39 2.71
CA MET A 77 -6.69 7.03 1.88
C MET A 77 -6.34 5.55 2.01
N MET A 78 -6.50 4.96 3.19
CA MET A 78 -6.30 3.53 3.41
C MET A 78 -7.37 2.66 2.74
N MET A 79 -8.64 3.08 2.80
CA MET A 79 -9.73 2.40 2.11
C MET A 79 -9.53 2.48 0.60
N GLY A 80 -9.21 3.68 0.08
CA GLY A 80 -8.89 3.89 -1.33
C GLY A 80 -7.69 3.08 -1.80
N TYR A 81 -6.66 2.92 -0.96
CA TYR A 81 -5.52 2.07 -1.29
C TYR A 81 -5.95 0.61 -1.53
N TYR A 82 -6.75 0.04 -0.62
CA TYR A 82 -7.24 -1.34 -0.77
C TYR A 82 -8.28 -1.48 -1.89
N ASP A 83 -9.06 -0.44 -2.15
CA ASP A 83 -10.00 -0.37 -3.27
C ASP A 83 -9.27 -0.44 -4.62
N ILE A 84 -8.19 0.35 -4.78
CA ILE A 84 -7.38 0.41 -6.01
C ILE A 84 -6.49 -0.83 -6.19
N ASN A 85 -5.83 -1.28 -5.13
CA ASN A 85 -4.71 -2.23 -5.25
C ASN A 85 -5.08 -3.66 -4.84
N GLY A 86 -6.26 -3.87 -4.25
CA GLY A 86 -6.57 -5.14 -3.62
C GLY A 86 -5.67 -5.45 -2.40
N TYR A 87 -5.81 -6.66 -1.87
CA TYR A 87 -4.94 -7.23 -0.84
C TYR A 87 -5.11 -8.75 -0.74
N GLY A 88 -3.98 -9.47 -0.78
CA GLY A 88 -3.96 -10.92 -0.69
C GLY A 88 -4.56 -11.63 -1.91
N GLY A 89 -4.40 -11.05 -3.10
CA GLY A 89 -4.98 -11.57 -4.35
C GLY A 89 -6.49 -11.39 -4.48
N LEU A 90 -7.08 -10.52 -3.66
CA LEU A 90 -8.51 -10.21 -3.65
C LEU A 90 -8.72 -8.72 -3.91
N ALA A 91 -9.81 -8.41 -4.62
CA ALA A 91 -10.27 -7.06 -4.87
C ALA A 91 -11.26 -6.59 -3.79
N TYR A 92 -11.26 -5.28 -3.51
CA TYR A 92 -12.16 -4.67 -2.53
C TYR A 92 -12.89 -3.41 -3.07
N PRO A 93 -13.53 -3.46 -4.25
CA PRO A 93 -14.05 -2.28 -4.98
C PRO A 93 -15.27 -1.59 -4.35
N ASN A 94 -15.67 -2.02 -3.15
CA ASN A 94 -16.76 -1.41 -2.39
C ASN A 94 -16.23 -0.72 -1.12
N LEU A 95 -14.91 -0.70 -0.89
CA LEU A 95 -14.33 0.09 0.19
C LEU A 95 -14.45 1.58 -0.10
N VAL A 96 -14.48 1.98 -1.38
CA VAL A 96 -14.90 3.31 -1.82
C VAL A 96 -16.07 3.15 -2.81
N PRO A 97 -17.33 3.20 -2.34
CA PRO A 97 -18.48 3.02 -3.22
C PRO A 97 -18.61 4.12 -4.28
N GLY A 98 -19.00 3.73 -5.49
CA GLY A 98 -19.27 4.66 -6.61
C GLY A 98 -18.31 4.57 -7.78
N GLY A 99 -17.27 3.75 -7.67
CA GLY A 99 -16.25 3.51 -8.70
C GLY A 99 -14.90 3.22 -8.06
N GLU A 100 -13.86 3.05 -8.87
CA GLU A 100 -12.49 2.98 -8.39
C GLU A 100 -12.12 4.28 -7.66
N ALA A 101 -11.54 4.17 -6.46
CA ALA A 101 -11.15 5.32 -5.66
C ALA A 101 -10.19 6.26 -6.40
N GLU A 102 -10.36 7.58 -6.25
CA GLU A 102 -9.39 8.51 -6.82
C GLU A 102 -8.03 8.40 -6.13
N LEU A 103 -6.94 8.66 -6.87
CA LEU A 103 -5.60 8.82 -6.28
C LEU A 103 -5.42 10.19 -5.59
N SER A 104 -6.29 11.16 -5.90
CA SER A 104 -6.25 12.48 -5.29
C SER A 104 -7.61 13.18 -5.34
N THR A 105 -7.93 13.92 -4.29
CA THR A 105 -9.14 14.74 -4.19
C THR A 105 -8.86 16.24 -4.33
N PHE A 106 -7.64 16.65 -4.71
CA PHE A 106 -7.21 18.05 -4.67
C PHE A 106 -8.08 18.98 -5.51
N GLY A 107 -8.72 19.93 -4.84
CA GLY A 107 -9.63 20.88 -5.48
C GLY A 107 -10.86 20.23 -6.12
N ASN A 108 -11.14 18.97 -5.80
CA ASN A 108 -12.31 18.22 -6.25
C ASN A 108 -13.20 17.84 -5.05
N PRO A 109 -14.11 18.74 -4.62
CA PRO A 109 -15.04 18.42 -3.53
C PRO A 109 -16.03 17.31 -3.88
N GLY A 110 -16.22 16.98 -5.17
CA GLY A 110 -17.13 15.92 -5.62
C GLY A 110 -16.45 14.57 -5.87
N ALA A 111 -15.25 14.35 -5.32
CA ALA A 111 -14.59 13.05 -5.38
C ALA A 111 -15.41 12.00 -4.62
N ILE A 112 -15.51 10.77 -5.12
CA ILE A 112 -16.27 9.69 -4.47
C ILE A 112 -15.63 9.29 -3.12
N ALA A 113 -14.31 9.44 -3.02
CA ALA A 113 -13.59 9.26 -1.75
C ALA A 113 -14.08 10.23 -0.65
N ASN A 114 -14.54 11.44 -0.99
CA ASN A 114 -15.01 12.39 0.00
C ASN A 114 -16.33 11.94 0.65
N ASP A 115 -17.26 11.39 -0.13
CA ASP A 115 -18.52 10.84 0.40
C ASP A 115 -18.25 9.62 1.31
N THR A 116 -17.20 8.84 1.00
CA THR A 116 -16.70 7.74 1.84
C THR A 116 -16.08 8.23 3.15
N ILE A 117 -15.32 9.33 3.10
CA ILE A 117 -14.66 9.92 4.27
C ILE A 117 -15.68 10.55 5.22
N ALA A 118 -16.47 11.49 4.70
CA ALA A 118 -17.52 12.19 5.43
C ALA A 118 -18.63 12.58 4.45
N SER A 119 -19.75 11.87 4.53
CA SER A 119 -20.91 12.11 3.68
C SER A 119 -21.54 13.48 3.96
N GLN A 120 -22.36 13.96 3.02
CA GLN A 120 -23.12 15.19 3.26
C GLN A 120 -24.04 15.07 4.48
N ALA A 121 -24.56 13.87 4.74
CA ALA A 121 -25.42 13.62 5.90
C ALA A 121 -24.64 13.72 7.22
N HIS A 122 -23.41 13.17 7.28
CA HIS A 122 -22.50 13.38 8.41
C HIS A 122 -22.24 14.88 8.67
N ILE A 123 -21.94 15.62 7.61
CA ILE A 123 -21.64 17.05 7.70
C ILE A 123 -22.85 17.82 8.26
N ASP A 124 -24.05 17.54 7.73
CA ASP A 124 -25.29 18.20 8.15
C ASP A 124 -25.65 17.88 9.61
N ASP A 125 -25.34 16.67 10.08
CA ASP A 125 -25.66 16.18 11.41
C ASP A 125 -24.67 16.63 12.49
N PHE A 126 -23.36 16.54 12.19
CA PHE A 126 -22.29 16.58 13.20
C PHE A 126 -21.26 17.69 13.00
N TYR A 127 -21.32 18.48 11.93
CA TYR A 127 -20.29 19.48 11.66
C TYR A 127 -20.83 20.89 11.44
N VAL A 128 -20.31 21.84 12.22
CA VAL A 128 -20.54 23.27 12.11
C VAL A 128 -19.28 23.99 11.63
N THR A 129 -18.17 23.80 12.35
CA THR A 129 -16.86 24.39 12.07
C THR A 129 -15.80 23.69 12.91
N PHE A 130 -14.60 23.55 12.34
CA PHE A 130 -13.47 22.91 13.02
C PHE A 130 -13.28 23.36 14.48
N GLY A 131 -13.23 22.38 15.39
CA GLY A 131 -13.05 22.57 16.83
C GLY A 131 -14.30 23.02 17.60
N HIS A 132 -15.47 23.10 16.97
CA HIS A 132 -16.72 23.37 17.68
C HIS A 132 -17.05 22.20 18.65
N PRO A 133 -17.44 22.46 19.91
CA PRO A 133 -17.63 21.41 20.93
C PRO A 133 -19.06 20.89 21.01
N GLY A 134 -19.87 21.15 19.99
CA GLY A 134 -21.31 20.96 20.01
C GLY A 134 -22.12 22.13 20.62
N PRO A 135 -23.44 22.00 20.71
CA PRO A 135 -24.21 20.81 20.34
C PRO A 135 -24.26 20.58 18.83
N ASP A 136 -24.41 19.31 18.45
CA ASP A 136 -24.60 18.88 17.07
C ASP A 136 -26.06 19.12 16.64
N ALA A 137 -26.30 19.10 15.33
CA ALA A 137 -27.66 19.23 14.79
C ALA A 137 -28.47 17.94 15.05
N CYS A 138 -27.83 16.80 14.83
CA CYS A 138 -28.30 15.49 15.27
C CYS A 138 -28.16 15.37 16.80
N ASN A 139 -29.10 14.66 17.41
CA ASN A 139 -29.02 14.32 18.82
C ASN A 139 -29.07 12.79 18.97
N ASN A 140 -27.96 12.11 19.28
CA ASN A 140 -27.96 10.65 19.48
C ASN A 140 -28.88 10.18 20.64
N ALA A 141 -29.31 11.08 21.54
CA ALA A 141 -30.36 10.80 22.53
C ALA A 141 -31.80 10.83 21.98
N ASP A 142 -32.00 11.37 20.77
CA ASP A 142 -33.19 11.23 19.94
C ASP A 142 -32.78 10.79 18.52
N PRO A 143 -32.53 9.48 18.32
CA PRO A 143 -31.99 8.92 17.08
C PRO A 143 -32.84 9.19 15.84
N THR A 144 -34.08 9.67 16.01
CA THR A 144 -34.96 10.04 14.88
C THR A 144 -34.52 11.31 14.16
N THR A 145 -33.54 12.02 14.71
CA THR A 145 -32.96 13.25 14.15
C THR A 145 -31.65 13.04 13.41
N CYS A 146 -31.12 11.82 13.43
CA CYS A 146 -29.81 11.48 12.87
C CYS A 146 -29.99 10.55 11.67
N HIS A 147 -29.11 10.67 10.69
CA HIS A 147 -29.05 9.69 9.61
C HIS A 147 -28.45 8.36 10.09
N ASP A 148 -28.68 7.31 9.31
CA ASP A 148 -27.98 6.03 9.51
C ASP A 148 -26.52 6.19 9.07
N PHE A 149 -25.56 5.65 9.83
CA PHE A 149 -24.14 5.77 9.51
C PHE A 149 -23.83 5.22 8.11
N ASP A 150 -23.19 6.04 7.28
CA ASP A 150 -22.89 5.70 5.89
C ASP A 150 -21.47 6.05 5.43
N CYS A 151 -20.68 6.71 6.28
CA CYS A 151 -19.30 7.11 5.99
C CYS A 151 -18.33 6.84 7.15
N LEU A 152 -17.02 6.85 6.85
CA LEU A 152 -15.95 6.62 7.85
C LEU A 152 -16.07 7.55 9.06
N ALA A 153 -16.37 8.83 8.84
CA ALA A 153 -16.49 9.82 9.92
C ALA A 153 -17.60 9.46 10.92
N ASP A 154 -18.71 8.85 10.48
CA ASP A 154 -19.77 8.36 11.36
C ASP A 154 -19.28 7.21 12.24
N PHE A 155 -18.80 6.14 11.61
CA PHE A 155 -18.36 4.94 12.33
C PHE A 155 -17.19 5.25 13.26
N MET A 156 -16.30 6.17 12.89
CA MET A 156 -15.16 6.57 13.71
C MET A 156 -15.53 7.54 14.85
N GLY A 157 -16.80 7.95 14.99
CA GLY A 157 -17.22 8.91 16.01
C GLY A 157 -16.63 10.31 15.81
N THR A 158 -16.26 10.66 14.56
CA THR A 158 -15.63 11.94 14.26
C THR A 158 -16.64 13.07 14.40
N SER A 159 -16.24 14.20 14.99
CA SER A 159 -17.11 15.38 15.20
C SER A 159 -18.32 15.19 16.12
N GLN A 160 -18.57 13.98 16.65
CA GLN A 160 -19.77 13.74 17.46
C GLN A 160 -19.60 14.25 18.90
N ALA A 161 -20.21 15.39 19.23
CA ALA A 161 -20.11 16.04 20.53
C ALA A 161 -20.69 15.19 21.66
N GLN A 162 -21.64 14.30 21.38
CA GLN A 162 -22.19 13.39 22.38
C GLN A 162 -21.18 12.35 22.87
N LEU A 163 -20.21 12.01 22.02
CA LEU A 163 -19.05 11.18 22.34
C LEU A 163 -17.89 12.03 22.90
N GLY A 164 -18.14 13.31 23.19
CA GLY A 164 -17.13 14.26 23.65
C GLY A 164 -16.09 14.62 22.59
N SER A 165 -16.35 14.36 21.31
CA SER A 165 -15.47 14.75 20.21
C SER A 165 -15.90 16.10 19.63
N THR A 166 -14.95 17.02 19.41
CA THR A 166 -15.21 18.29 18.74
C THR A 166 -15.19 18.12 17.23
N ASP A 167 -15.81 19.02 16.46
CA ASP A 167 -15.78 19.02 14.99
C ASP A 167 -14.36 18.83 14.41
N GLY A 168 -14.19 17.79 13.60
CA GLY A 168 -12.92 17.41 12.97
C GLY A 168 -11.99 16.57 13.83
N ASN A 169 -12.39 16.22 15.06
CA ASN A 169 -11.63 15.37 15.98
C ASN A 169 -12.18 13.93 16.00
N THR A 170 -11.30 12.97 16.27
CA THR A 170 -11.59 11.54 16.42
C THR A 170 -10.82 11.02 17.62
N TRP A 171 -11.42 10.17 18.44
CA TRP A 171 -10.73 9.55 19.57
C TRP A 171 -10.01 8.27 19.16
N PHE A 172 -8.80 8.08 19.69
CA PHE A 172 -8.08 6.82 19.58
C PHE A 172 -7.58 6.39 20.96
N TYR A 173 -7.66 5.08 21.22
CA TYR A 173 -7.32 4.48 22.49
C TYR A 173 -6.10 3.57 22.36
N THR A 174 -5.23 3.57 23.36
CA THR A 174 -4.04 2.70 23.45
C THR A 174 -3.81 2.24 24.87
N PHE A 175 -3.04 1.18 25.06
CA PHE A 175 -2.52 0.82 26.37
C PHE A 175 -1.16 1.48 26.64
N ASN A 176 -1.04 2.08 27.83
CA ASN A 176 0.20 2.74 28.28
C ASN A 176 1.40 1.80 28.39
N ASP A 177 1.18 0.48 28.46
CA ASP A 177 2.25 -0.52 28.50
C ASP A 177 2.81 -0.88 27.11
N GLY A 178 2.22 -0.34 26.04
CA GLY A 178 2.60 -0.58 24.65
C GLY A 178 2.01 -1.86 24.06
N SER A 179 1.12 -2.57 24.75
CA SER A 179 0.37 -3.67 24.15
C SER A 179 -0.62 -3.16 23.09
N PRO A 180 -0.95 -3.98 22.07
CA PRO A 180 -1.98 -3.63 21.09
C PRO A 180 -3.33 -3.42 21.76
N PHE A 181 -4.02 -2.32 21.44
CA PHE A 181 -5.43 -2.13 21.78
C PHE A 181 -6.29 -2.66 20.62
N THR A 182 -7.09 -3.70 20.87
CA THR A 182 -7.84 -4.45 19.84
C THR A 182 -9.35 -4.16 19.89
N PRO A 183 -10.14 -4.57 18.87
CA PRO A 183 -11.60 -4.44 18.94
C PRO A 183 -12.23 -5.10 20.17
N ALA A 184 -11.72 -6.28 20.57
CA ALA A 184 -12.19 -6.96 21.77
C ALA A 184 -11.91 -6.14 23.05
N ASP A 185 -10.83 -5.35 23.07
CA ASP A 185 -10.56 -4.44 24.17
C ASP A 185 -11.51 -3.24 24.15
N ALA A 186 -11.86 -2.70 22.98
CA ALA A 186 -12.86 -1.65 22.86
C ALA A 186 -14.23 -2.11 23.41
N GLU A 187 -14.72 -3.27 22.96
CA GLU A 187 -15.97 -3.88 23.45
C GLU A 187 -15.93 -4.14 24.96
N ALA A 188 -14.81 -4.65 25.49
CA ALA A 188 -14.66 -4.92 26.91
C ALA A 188 -14.68 -3.65 27.79
N ASN A 189 -14.36 -2.49 27.21
CA ASN A 189 -14.32 -1.21 27.90
C ASN A 189 -15.51 -0.29 27.55
N GLY A 190 -16.42 -0.69 26.67
CA GLY A 190 -17.55 0.14 26.23
C GLY A 190 -17.11 1.32 25.37
N LEU A 191 -16.11 1.11 24.51
CA LEU A 191 -15.49 2.15 23.66
C LEU A 191 -15.78 1.91 22.16
N GLU A 192 -16.68 1.00 21.83
CA GLU A 192 -17.08 0.67 20.45
C GLU A 192 -17.48 1.91 19.65
N ASP A 193 -18.35 2.76 20.20
CA ASP A 193 -18.89 3.93 19.50
C ASP A 193 -17.90 5.10 19.41
N GLU A 194 -16.84 5.11 20.22
CA GLU A 194 -15.91 6.25 20.35
C GLU A 194 -14.56 6.01 19.68
N SER A 195 -14.14 4.75 19.56
CA SER A 195 -12.80 4.39 19.10
C SER A 195 -12.71 4.48 17.59
N GLY A 196 -11.92 5.41 17.07
CA GLY A 196 -11.65 5.52 15.63
C GLY A 196 -11.12 4.22 15.01
N MET A 197 -10.37 3.40 15.78
CA MET A 197 -9.95 2.07 15.34
C MET A 197 -11.13 1.10 15.21
N TYR A 198 -12.07 1.14 16.16
CA TYR A 198 -13.25 0.28 16.10
C TYR A 198 -14.17 0.71 14.95
N GLY A 199 -14.34 2.02 14.75
CA GLY A 199 -15.09 2.58 13.63
C GLY A 199 -14.55 2.19 12.25
N VAL A 200 -13.23 2.16 12.07
CA VAL A 200 -12.65 1.65 10.81
C VAL A 200 -13.03 0.18 10.57
N ARG A 201 -13.08 -0.64 11.63
CA ARG A 201 -13.56 -2.02 11.51
C ARG A 201 -15.04 -2.08 11.11
N GLU A 202 -15.88 -1.28 11.73
CA GLU A 202 -17.31 -1.25 11.42
C GLU A 202 -17.57 -0.77 9.98
N TYR A 203 -16.82 0.23 9.52
CA TYR A 203 -16.90 0.69 8.13
C TYR A 203 -16.53 -0.42 7.14
N VAL A 204 -15.43 -1.15 7.36
CA VAL A 204 -15.05 -2.28 6.50
C VAL A 204 -16.14 -3.35 6.46
N GLN A 205 -16.79 -3.61 7.60
CA GLN A 205 -17.91 -4.55 7.69
C GLN A 205 -19.17 -4.03 6.98
N TYR A 206 -19.45 -2.74 7.11
CA TYR A 206 -20.51 -2.05 6.38
C TYR A 206 -20.31 -2.12 4.87
N ALA A 207 -19.06 -1.97 4.40
CA ALA A 207 -18.66 -2.13 3.00
C ALA A 207 -18.76 -3.58 2.49
N GLY A 208 -19.11 -4.54 3.36
CA GLY A 208 -19.35 -5.94 3.01
C GLY A 208 -18.15 -6.86 3.19
N TYR A 209 -17.06 -6.38 3.79
CA TYR A 209 -15.81 -7.13 3.96
C TYR A 209 -15.56 -7.52 5.43
N ASN A 210 -14.55 -8.35 5.65
CA ASN A 210 -14.12 -8.75 6.97
C ASN A 210 -12.82 -8.06 7.35
N VAL A 211 -12.58 -7.95 8.65
CA VAL A 211 -11.31 -7.48 9.22
C VAL A 211 -10.64 -8.64 9.92
N ASP A 212 -9.49 -9.06 9.40
CA ASP A 212 -8.69 -10.15 9.97
C ASP A 212 -7.83 -9.66 11.14
N THR A 213 -7.22 -8.50 10.99
CA THR A 213 -6.36 -7.87 12.00
C THR A 213 -6.57 -6.37 11.96
N ILE A 214 -6.87 -5.79 13.11
CA ILE A 214 -6.81 -4.35 13.34
C ILE A 214 -6.50 -4.12 14.81
N TYR A 215 -5.63 -3.16 15.10
CA TYR A 215 -5.34 -2.72 16.45
C TYR A 215 -4.67 -1.37 16.41
N HIS A 216 -4.71 -0.63 17.52
CA HIS A 216 -4.01 0.63 17.68
C HIS A 216 -2.91 0.47 18.74
N GLN A 217 -1.67 0.84 18.42
CA GLN A 217 -0.52 0.54 19.28
C GLN A 217 0.48 1.70 19.34
N PRO A 218 0.97 2.07 20.54
CA PRO A 218 2.05 3.05 20.69
C PRO A 218 3.35 2.59 20.02
N VAL A 219 4.12 3.54 19.50
CA VAL A 219 5.39 3.24 18.83
C VAL A 219 6.54 3.04 19.83
N TYR A 220 7.33 1.98 19.60
CA TYR A 220 8.53 1.67 20.35
C TYR A 220 9.78 2.27 19.68
N PRO A 221 10.77 2.78 20.44
CA PRO A 221 10.85 2.85 21.92
C PRO A 221 10.33 4.16 22.54
N VAL A 222 9.65 5.01 21.77
CA VAL A 222 9.45 6.42 22.16
C VAL A 222 8.24 6.61 23.06
N HIS A 223 7.11 5.97 22.74
CA HIS A 223 5.87 6.07 23.52
C HIS A 223 5.62 4.88 24.42
N ALA A 224 6.40 3.82 24.25
CA ALA A 224 6.34 2.67 25.13
C ALA A 224 7.75 2.15 25.42
N SER A 225 8.02 1.95 26.72
CA SER A 225 9.37 1.75 27.27
C SER A 225 9.79 0.27 27.36
N GLY A 226 8.93 -0.66 26.95
CA GLY A 226 9.18 -2.11 27.04
C GLY A 226 8.46 -3.00 26.02
N ALA A 227 7.34 -2.54 25.45
CA ALA A 227 6.62 -3.15 24.32
C ALA A 227 6.15 -2.03 23.39
N GLY A 228 5.61 -2.33 22.20
CA GLY A 228 5.11 -1.32 21.26
C GLY A 228 5.40 -1.68 19.82
N PHE A 229 4.77 -0.97 18.89
CA PHE A 229 4.95 -1.20 17.47
C PHE A 229 6.32 -0.68 17.03
N THR A 230 7.09 -1.53 16.37
CA THR A 230 8.48 -1.22 16.01
C THR A 230 8.59 -0.77 14.56
N ALA A 231 9.66 -0.02 14.25
CA ALA A 231 9.99 0.30 12.87
C ALA A 231 10.17 -0.96 11.99
N ALA A 232 10.56 -2.10 12.58
CA ALA A 232 10.68 -3.36 11.85
C ALA A 232 9.32 -3.95 11.47
N GLN A 233 8.32 -3.82 12.33
CA GLN A 233 6.95 -4.20 12.01
C GLN A 233 6.35 -3.27 10.96
N TYR A 234 6.58 -1.95 11.05
CA TYR A 234 6.14 -1.02 10.01
C TYR A 234 6.68 -1.40 8.63
N ARG A 235 7.96 -1.74 8.55
CA ARG A 235 8.54 -2.26 7.30
C ARG A 235 7.85 -3.53 6.82
N ALA A 236 7.57 -4.48 7.73
CA ALA A 236 6.90 -5.71 7.37
C ALA A 236 5.45 -5.51 6.86
N GLU A 237 4.78 -4.43 7.30
CA GLU A 237 3.49 -4.01 6.72
C GLU A 237 3.69 -3.51 5.29
N ILE A 238 4.56 -2.53 5.08
CA ILE A 238 4.83 -1.94 3.75
C ILE A 238 5.39 -2.98 2.77
N ASP A 239 6.28 -3.88 3.22
CA ASP A 239 6.85 -4.95 2.39
C ASP A 239 5.80 -5.95 1.93
N ALA A 240 4.71 -6.09 2.68
CA ALA A 240 3.58 -6.95 2.37
C ALA A 240 2.40 -6.20 1.73
N GLY A 241 2.66 -5.01 1.18
CA GLY A 241 1.64 -4.24 0.47
C GLY A 241 0.60 -3.59 1.37
N ARG A 242 0.90 -3.36 2.65
CA ARG A 242 -0.07 -2.83 3.63
C ARG A 242 0.31 -1.44 4.10
N PRO A 243 -0.50 -0.41 3.82
CA PRO A 243 -0.32 0.89 4.42
C PRO A 243 -0.69 0.86 5.90
N VAL A 244 -0.25 1.88 6.63
CA VAL A 244 -0.49 1.99 8.08
C VAL A 244 -0.95 3.41 8.40
N LEU A 245 -2.04 3.54 9.18
CA LEU A 245 -2.42 4.86 9.69
C LEU A 245 -1.47 5.27 10.81
N ILE A 246 -0.92 6.47 10.66
CA ILE A 246 0.09 7.05 11.55
C ILE A 246 -0.58 8.13 12.40
N ASN A 247 -0.41 8.07 13.72
CA ASN A 247 -0.85 9.12 14.63
C ASN A 247 0.35 9.84 15.23
N ILE A 248 0.38 11.16 15.03
CA ILE A 248 1.25 12.09 15.75
C ILE A 248 0.39 12.90 16.74
N GLU A 249 1.02 13.73 17.58
CA GLU A 249 0.28 14.55 18.54
C GLU A 249 -0.76 15.46 17.85
N GLY A 250 -2.04 15.11 18.05
CA GLY A 250 -3.20 15.86 17.54
C GLY A 250 -3.44 15.75 16.04
N HIS A 251 -2.88 14.74 15.36
CA HIS A 251 -3.04 14.57 13.92
C HIS A 251 -2.87 13.13 13.45
N SER A 252 -3.56 12.78 12.37
CA SER A 252 -3.48 11.48 11.70
C SER A 252 -3.00 11.65 10.26
N MET A 253 -2.16 10.73 9.80
CA MET A 253 -1.57 10.71 8.46
C MET A 253 -1.59 9.29 7.89
N PHE A 254 -1.45 9.19 6.58
CA PHE A 254 -1.40 7.91 5.87
C PHE A 254 0.04 7.49 5.58
N GLY A 255 0.53 6.42 6.21
CA GLY A 255 1.88 5.91 6.03
C GLY A 255 1.96 4.87 4.90
N TYR A 256 2.76 5.18 3.87
CA TYR A 256 2.81 4.39 2.63
C TYR A 256 4.22 3.96 2.21
N GLY A 257 5.24 4.32 3.00
CA GLY A 257 6.60 3.96 2.63
C GLY A 257 7.63 4.20 3.70
N TYR A 258 8.86 3.78 3.41
CA TYR A 258 10.04 4.00 4.23
C TYR A 258 11.33 4.10 3.40
N ASP A 259 12.38 4.69 3.98
CA ASP A 259 13.75 4.62 3.45
C ASP A 259 14.78 4.21 4.53
N TYR A 260 15.88 3.63 4.05
CA TYR A 260 17.00 3.17 4.84
C TYR A 260 18.08 4.24 4.99
N ASP A 261 18.57 4.44 6.21
CA ASP A 261 19.86 5.10 6.47
C ASP A 261 20.95 4.07 6.86
N SER A 262 20.60 2.95 7.52
CA SER A 262 21.56 1.88 7.90
C SER A 262 20.94 0.46 8.01
N ILE A 263 21.77 -0.62 8.01
CA ILE A 263 21.36 -2.06 7.89
C ILE A 263 20.36 -2.48 8.95
N GLU A 264 20.38 -1.78 10.08
CA GLU A 264 19.67 -2.22 11.27
C GLU A 264 18.55 -1.27 11.68
N GLN A 265 18.38 -0.11 11.02
CA GLN A 265 17.41 0.90 11.45
C GLN A 265 16.83 1.67 10.24
N MET A 266 15.50 1.62 10.13
CA MET A 266 14.70 2.54 9.33
C MET A 266 14.80 3.93 9.95
N THR A 267 15.04 4.95 9.12
CA THR A 267 15.22 6.33 9.59
C THR A 267 14.16 7.27 9.06
N THR A 268 13.44 6.89 8.01
CA THR A 268 12.48 7.78 7.35
C THR A 268 11.18 7.02 7.06
N VAL A 269 10.06 7.59 7.48
CA VAL A 269 8.69 7.20 7.14
C VAL A 269 8.21 8.17 6.06
N TYR A 270 7.56 7.65 5.02
CA TYR A 270 6.85 8.45 4.02
C TYR A 270 5.37 8.47 4.38
N VAL A 271 4.78 9.66 4.36
CA VAL A 271 3.37 9.88 4.71
C VAL A 271 2.68 10.79 3.72
N HIS A 272 1.38 10.63 3.56
CA HIS A 272 0.50 11.67 3.03
C HIS A 272 -0.14 12.42 4.21
N ASP A 273 0.06 13.74 4.23
CA ASP A 273 -0.36 14.63 5.31
C ASP A 273 -1.63 15.37 4.91
N THR A 274 -2.72 15.11 5.63
CA THR A 274 -4.01 15.73 5.37
C THR A 274 -4.01 17.26 5.52
N TRP A 275 -3.09 17.86 6.26
CA TRP A 275 -3.02 19.33 6.42
C TRP A 275 -2.23 20.05 5.31
N ASN A 276 -1.36 19.35 4.59
CA ASN A 276 -0.58 19.91 3.49
C ASN A 276 -0.40 18.86 2.38
N PRO A 277 -1.47 18.42 1.73
CA PRO A 277 -1.40 17.28 0.82
C PRO A 277 -0.75 17.66 -0.51
N GLY A 278 -0.26 16.65 -1.25
CA GLY A 278 0.36 16.81 -2.57
C GLY A 278 1.88 17.07 -2.57
N ASP A 279 2.49 17.19 -1.40
CA ASP A 279 3.95 17.26 -1.21
C ASP A 279 4.51 15.93 -0.68
N ASP A 280 5.79 15.65 -0.97
CA ASP A 280 6.50 14.51 -0.39
C ASP A 280 6.79 14.76 1.09
N HIS A 281 6.02 14.13 1.99
CA HIS A 281 6.22 14.27 3.44
C HIS A 281 6.96 13.09 4.05
N THR A 282 7.92 13.43 4.90
CA THR A 282 8.70 12.43 5.62
C THR A 282 9.04 12.85 7.04
N PHE A 283 9.21 11.87 7.92
CA PHE A 283 9.76 12.09 9.26
C PHE A 283 10.52 10.86 9.76
N THR A 284 11.30 11.03 10.83
CA THR A 284 12.01 9.91 11.44
C THR A 284 11.09 9.07 12.32
N TRP A 285 11.17 7.73 12.23
CA TRP A 285 10.37 6.85 13.07
C TRP A 285 10.53 7.17 14.55
N GLY A 286 9.41 7.45 15.21
CA GLY A 286 9.37 7.84 16.63
C GLY A 286 9.94 9.25 16.88
N GLY A 287 10.31 9.98 15.83
CA GLY A 287 10.72 11.37 15.88
C GLY A 287 9.53 12.33 15.88
N ASN A 288 9.81 13.56 15.50
CA ASN A 288 8.81 14.61 15.38
C ASN A 288 8.56 14.95 13.91
N TYR A 289 7.31 15.24 13.57
CA TYR A 289 6.88 15.82 12.31
C TYR A 289 6.21 17.17 12.62
N ASP A 290 6.68 18.25 11.99
CA ASP A 290 6.24 19.63 12.27
C ASP A 290 6.13 19.98 13.79
N GLY A 291 7.11 19.53 14.56
CA GLY A 291 7.16 19.75 16.02
C GLY A 291 6.20 18.91 16.85
N ARG A 292 5.46 17.98 16.22
CA ARG A 292 4.54 17.03 16.87
C ARG A 292 5.15 15.65 16.93
N GLN A 293 5.01 15.02 18.09
CA GLN A 293 5.65 13.75 18.38
C GLN A 293 4.87 12.59 17.75
N HIS A 294 5.56 11.61 17.14
CA HIS A 294 4.96 10.37 16.63
C HIS A 294 4.58 9.43 17.77
N LEU A 295 3.28 9.14 17.91
CA LEU A 295 2.70 8.50 19.09
C LEU A 295 2.42 7.01 18.89
N SER A 296 1.68 6.68 17.84
CA SER A 296 1.06 5.37 17.66
C SER A 296 0.73 5.11 16.19
N VAL A 297 0.39 3.87 15.91
CA VAL A 297 0.01 3.41 14.57
C VAL A 297 -1.17 2.45 14.63
N MET A 298 -1.88 2.33 13.51
CA MET A 298 -2.97 1.38 13.32
C MET A 298 -2.79 0.62 12.01
N PRO A 299 -2.22 -0.60 12.04
CA PRO A 299 -2.26 -1.52 10.90
C PRO A 299 -3.65 -2.14 10.75
N LEU A 300 -3.98 -2.52 9.52
CA LEU A 300 -5.24 -3.16 9.15
C LEU A 300 -4.99 -4.22 8.09
N THR A 301 -5.64 -5.38 8.22
CA THR A 301 -5.79 -6.37 7.15
C THR A 301 -7.26 -6.69 6.93
N VAL A 302 -7.67 -6.69 5.67
CA VAL A 302 -9.04 -7.01 5.24
C VAL A 302 -9.11 -8.38 4.56
N SER A 303 -10.29 -8.98 4.54
CA SER A 303 -10.56 -10.25 3.86
C SER A 303 -12.02 -10.35 3.40
N GLY A 304 -12.35 -11.40 2.66
CA GLY A 304 -13.68 -11.57 2.07
C GLY A 304 -13.93 -10.72 0.83
N GLY A 305 -12.86 -10.17 0.23
CA GLY A 305 -12.88 -9.61 -1.10
C GLY A 305 -13.17 -10.67 -2.17
N ASP A 306 -13.52 -10.22 -3.36
CA ASP A 306 -13.72 -11.10 -4.50
C ASP A 306 -12.36 -11.50 -5.09
N GLU A 307 -12.26 -12.69 -5.67
CA GLU A 307 -11.06 -13.04 -6.46
C GLU A 307 -10.87 -11.97 -7.52
N GLU A 308 -9.68 -11.37 -7.54
CA GLU A 308 -9.40 -10.21 -8.38
C GLU A 308 -9.58 -10.60 -9.86
N GLU A 309 -10.63 -10.07 -10.48
CA GLU A 309 -10.90 -10.26 -11.89
C GLU A 309 -10.01 -9.28 -12.66
N CYS A 310 -8.78 -9.69 -12.96
CA CYS A 310 -7.81 -8.81 -13.62
C CYS A 310 -8.26 -8.35 -15.01
N ASP A 311 -7.86 -7.12 -15.39
CA ASP A 311 -8.12 -6.55 -16.72
C ASP A 311 -7.63 -7.49 -17.85
N TYR A 312 -6.50 -8.15 -17.59
CA TYR A 312 -5.85 -9.06 -18.52
C TYR A 312 -5.42 -10.35 -17.79
N CYS A 313 -6.18 -11.42 -17.99
CA CYS A 313 -5.74 -12.77 -17.66
C CYS A 313 -4.98 -13.36 -18.85
N LEU A 314 -3.71 -13.69 -18.64
CA LEU A 314 -2.86 -14.34 -19.63
C LEU A 314 -2.34 -15.68 -19.10
N GLU A 315 -2.36 -16.71 -19.94
CA GLU A 315 -1.73 -17.99 -19.64
C GLU A 315 -0.48 -18.15 -20.50
N ASP A 316 0.62 -18.56 -19.89
CA ASP A 316 1.84 -18.89 -20.62
C ASP A 316 1.92 -20.39 -20.97
N ALA A 317 2.78 -20.76 -21.91
CA ALA A 317 2.90 -22.16 -22.37
C ALA A 317 3.40 -23.15 -21.29
N PHE A 318 3.77 -22.68 -20.09
CA PHE A 318 4.05 -23.53 -18.92
C PHE A 318 2.82 -23.75 -18.03
N GLY A 319 1.70 -23.09 -18.32
CA GLY A 319 0.47 -23.12 -17.54
C GLY A 319 0.47 -22.13 -16.38
N TYR A 320 1.37 -21.13 -16.37
CA TYR A 320 1.32 -20.06 -15.37
C TYR A 320 0.30 -19.02 -15.78
N VAL A 321 -0.50 -18.59 -14.80
CA VAL A 321 -1.57 -17.61 -14.99
C VAL A 321 -1.08 -16.27 -14.50
N TRP A 322 -1.15 -15.27 -15.37
CA TRP A 322 -0.78 -13.90 -15.13
C TRP A 322 -2.06 -13.07 -15.06
N CYS A 323 -2.32 -12.51 -13.89
CA CYS A 323 -3.42 -11.60 -13.67
C CYS A 323 -2.85 -10.19 -13.68
N LEU A 324 -3.17 -9.39 -14.69
CA LEU A 324 -2.58 -8.07 -14.92
C LEU A 324 -3.64 -6.97 -15.02
N ASN A 325 -3.43 -5.87 -14.30
CA ASN A 325 -4.26 -4.67 -14.27
C ASN A 325 -3.53 -3.47 -14.89
N GLU A 326 -4.26 -2.57 -15.53
CA GLU A 326 -3.71 -1.36 -16.14
C GLU A 326 -3.41 -0.27 -15.11
N ILE A 327 -2.12 0.07 -14.99
CA ILE A 327 -1.66 1.18 -14.14
C ILE A 327 -1.68 2.50 -14.91
N LYS A 328 -1.35 2.44 -16.21
CA LYS A 328 -1.17 3.64 -17.03
C LYS A 328 -1.21 3.31 -18.52
N ARG A 329 -1.72 4.24 -19.30
CA ARG A 329 -1.67 4.23 -20.77
C ARG A 329 -1.14 5.54 -21.33
N ASP A 330 -0.18 5.45 -22.24
CA ASP A 330 0.38 6.62 -22.94
C ASP A 330 0.79 6.31 -24.38
N GLY A 331 1.52 7.24 -25.03
CA GLY A 331 1.96 7.07 -26.42
C GLY A 331 2.99 5.97 -26.64
N LEU A 332 3.59 5.39 -25.58
CA LEU A 332 4.48 4.23 -25.68
C LEU A 332 3.70 2.91 -25.62
N GLY A 333 2.72 2.82 -24.73
CA GLY A 333 2.07 1.54 -24.44
C GLY A 333 1.03 1.56 -23.31
N ILE A 334 0.69 0.35 -22.87
CA ILE A 334 -0.03 0.07 -21.62
C ILE A 334 0.98 -0.48 -20.61
N TYR A 335 1.01 0.11 -19.42
CA TYR A 335 1.78 -0.34 -18.27
C TYR A 335 0.84 -1.11 -17.35
N LEU A 336 1.24 -2.31 -16.98
CA LEU A 336 0.43 -3.22 -16.18
C LEU A 336 1.21 -3.70 -14.94
N ASN A 337 0.53 -3.95 -13.84
CA ASN A 337 1.01 -4.71 -12.69
C ASN A 337 0.02 -5.83 -12.37
N GLY A 338 0.35 -6.70 -11.43
CA GLY A 338 -0.57 -7.67 -10.88
C GLY A 338 0.22 -8.85 -10.35
N ASP A 339 -0.27 -10.07 -10.56
CA ASP A 339 0.34 -11.29 -10.03
C ASP A 339 0.51 -12.37 -11.10
N CYS A 340 1.41 -13.31 -10.84
CA CYS A 340 1.65 -14.50 -11.63
C CYS A 340 1.60 -15.74 -10.71
N ASP A 341 0.60 -16.59 -10.88
CA ASP A 341 0.53 -17.92 -10.24
C ASP A 341 1.48 -18.86 -10.99
N ALA A 342 2.65 -19.08 -10.41
CA ALA A 342 3.67 -19.98 -10.92
C ALA A 342 3.56 -21.38 -10.29
N SER A 343 2.37 -22.00 -10.32
CA SER A 343 2.10 -23.34 -9.77
C SER A 343 2.39 -23.45 -8.27
N GLY A 344 1.73 -22.59 -7.48
CA GLY A 344 1.77 -22.62 -6.02
C GLY A 344 2.80 -21.68 -5.37
N ASP A 345 3.36 -20.76 -6.14
CA ASP A 345 4.05 -19.55 -5.66
C ASP A 345 3.43 -18.35 -6.38
N ASP A 346 2.74 -17.48 -5.64
CA ASP A 346 2.29 -16.19 -6.13
C ASP A 346 3.48 -15.23 -6.23
N LYS A 347 3.59 -14.56 -7.37
CA LYS A 347 4.68 -13.64 -7.69
C LYS A 347 4.10 -12.31 -8.15
N ASP A 348 4.66 -11.21 -7.66
CA ASP A 348 4.40 -9.90 -8.22
C ASP A 348 4.72 -9.90 -9.73
N ALA A 349 3.88 -9.27 -10.53
CA ALA A 349 4.03 -9.15 -11.97
C ALA A 349 4.07 -7.68 -12.40
N LEU A 350 4.92 -7.39 -13.38
CA LEU A 350 4.93 -6.14 -14.13
C LEU A 350 4.91 -6.45 -15.61
N ALA A 351 4.13 -5.69 -16.37
CA ALA A 351 4.12 -5.81 -17.82
C ALA A 351 4.04 -4.47 -18.56
N LEU A 352 4.52 -4.48 -19.80
CA LEU A 352 4.44 -3.36 -20.73
C LEU A 352 4.05 -3.90 -22.10
N TYR A 353 2.88 -3.51 -22.58
CA TYR A 353 2.46 -3.71 -23.96
C TYR A 353 2.80 -2.47 -24.79
N ARG A 354 3.63 -2.60 -25.83
CA ARG A 354 4.09 -1.48 -26.66
C ARG A 354 3.32 -1.37 -27.97
N TRP A 355 2.81 -0.18 -28.28
CA TRP A 355 2.07 0.07 -29.53
C TRP A 355 2.90 -0.14 -30.78
N ALA A 356 4.14 0.36 -30.77
CA ALA A 356 4.98 0.47 -31.96
C ALA A 356 5.28 -0.87 -32.64
N ASN A 357 5.22 -1.97 -31.90
CA ASN A 357 5.55 -3.31 -32.39
C ASN A 357 4.68 -4.43 -31.81
N GLY A 358 3.61 -4.10 -31.07
CA GLY A 358 2.75 -5.08 -30.40
C GLY A 358 3.51 -5.99 -29.44
N ALA A 359 4.65 -5.54 -28.90
CA ALA A 359 5.48 -6.34 -28.02
C ALA A 359 4.99 -6.23 -26.58
N LEU A 360 4.75 -7.38 -25.97
CA LEU A 360 4.49 -7.55 -24.56
C LEU A 360 5.78 -7.96 -23.85
N THR A 361 6.18 -7.15 -22.87
CA THR A 361 7.24 -7.51 -21.93
C THR A 361 6.59 -7.78 -20.59
N MET A 362 6.78 -8.96 -20.01
CA MET A 362 6.23 -9.33 -18.70
C MET A 362 7.36 -9.79 -17.79
N THR A 363 7.30 -9.49 -16.51
CA THR A 363 8.28 -9.92 -15.51
C THR A 363 7.55 -10.35 -14.25
N ALA A 364 7.76 -11.59 -13.82
CA ALA A 364 7.31 -12.10 -12.54
C ALA A 364 8.49 -12.08 -11.56
N TYR A 365 8.31 -11.47 -10.40
CA TYR A 365 9.31 -11.30 -9.35
C TYR A 365 8.68 -11.50 -7.96
N GLY A 366 9.52 -11.62 -6.93
CA GLY A 366 9.01 -12.06 -5.62
C GLY A 366 8.72 -13.57 -5.57
N GLY A 367 8.29 -14.04 -4.40
CA GLY A 367 8.04 -15.47 -4.11
C GLY A 367 9.29 -16.35 -4.02
N ASN A 368 9.10 -17.66 -3.82
CA ASN A 368 10.20 -18.62 -3.97
C ASN A 368 10.48 -18.89 -5.46
N GLY A 369 11.73 -19.25 -5.77
CA GLY A 369 12.12 -19.62 -7.14
C GLY A 369 12.66 -18.47 -7.99
N VAL A 370 12.57 -18.65 -9.31
CA VAL A 370 13.35 -17.87 -10.28
C VAL A 370 12.52 -16.67 -10.77
N VAL A 371 13.16 -15.50 -10.94
CA VAL A 371 12.58 -14.36 -11.67
C VAL A 371 12.65 -14.69 -13.16
N PHE A 372 11.58 -14.48 -13.91
CA PHE A 372 11.58 -14.68 -15.35
C PHE A 372 10.92 -13.52 -16.08
N THR A 373 11.51 -13.19 -17.23
CA THR A 373 11.07 -12.12 -18.11
C THR A 373 10.71 -12.69 -19.46
N TYR A 374 9.54 -12.30 -19.94
CA TYR A 374 9.04 -12.56 -21.28
C TYR A 374 9.20 -11.33 -22.15
N ASN A 375 9.57 -11.55 -23.42
CA ASN A 375 9.61 -10.50 -24.41
C ASN A 375 9.15 -11.03 -25.78
N GLY A 376 7.96 -10.61 -26.20
CA GLY A 376 7.44 -10.85 -27.54
C GLY A 376 5.94 -10.57 -27.65
N GLY A 377 5.32 -10.90 -28.77
CA GLY A 377 3.91 -10.56 -29.01
C GLY A 377 2.94 -11.53 -28.36
N LEU A 378 1.76 -11.04 -27.96
CA LEU A 378 0.62 -11.88 -27.58
C LEU A 378 0.30 -12.86 -28.72
N GLY A 379 0.00 -14.12 -28.37
CA GLY A 379 -0.25 -15.21 -29.32
C GLY A 379 0.93 -15.62 -30.20
N ASN A 380 2.14 -15.12 -29.91
CA ASN A 380 3.35 -15.45 -30.65
C ASN A 380 4.36 -16.18 -29.78
N THR A 381 5.10 -17.10 -30.42
CA THR A 381 6.25 -17.74 -29.79
C THR A 381 7.33 -16.71 -29.51
N SER A 382 7.56 -16.47 -28.23
CA SER A 382 8.44 -15.46 -27.66
C SER A 382 9.57 -16.13 -26.88
N MET A 383 10.66 -15.40 -26.63
CA MET A 383 11.73 -15.94 -25.77
C MET A 383 11.48 -15.53 -24.33
N TRP A 384 11.73 -16.48 -23.43
CA TRP A 384 11.83 -16.20 -22.00
C TRP A 384 13.28 -16.26 -21.55
N VAL A 385 13.60 -15.47 -20.54
CA VAL A 385 14.90 -15.48 -19.86
C VAL A 385 14.63 -15.52 -18.37
N ASN A 386 15.22 -16.48 -17.67
CA ASN A 386 15.16 -16.52 -16.21
C ASN A 386 16.42 -15.90 -15.59
N SER A 387 16.40 -15.68 -14.27
CA SER A 387 17.53 -15.05 -13.56
C SER A 387 18.83 -15.87 -13.58
N TRP A 388 18.79 -17.14 -14.00
CA TRP A 388 19.97 -17.98 -14.19
C TRP A 388 20.50 -17.95 -15.64
N GLY A 389 19.95 -17.10 -16.50
CA GLY A 389 20.29 -17.05 -17.92
C GLY A 389 19.79 -18.25 -18.73
N GLY A 390 18.92 -19.08 -18.13
CA GLY A 390 18.16 -20.08 -18.86
C GLY A 390 17.22 -19.37 -19.83
N THR A 391 17.17 -19.85 -21.07
CA THR A 391 16.28 -19.31 -22.08
C THR A 391 15.47 -20.42 -22.74
N GLY A 392 14.30 -20.07 -23.21
CA GLY A 392 13.43 -20.99 -23.96
C GLY A 392 12.35 -20.23 -24.70
N THR A 393 11.45 -20.97 -25.35
CA THR A 393 10.30 -20.40 -26.03
C THR A 393 9.06 -20.51 -25.16
N VAL A 394 8.27 -19.45 -25.11
CA VAL A 394 6.96 -19.39 -24.46
C VAL A 394 5.96 -18.79 -25.43
N VAL A 395 4.70 -19.17 -25.32
CA VAL A 395 3.58 -18.44 -25.94
C VAL A 395 2.75 -17.90 -24.78
N VAL A 396 2.30 -16.65 -24.89
CA VAL A 396 1.41 -16.03 -23.91
C VAL A 396 0.11 -15.74 -24.64
N ASP A 397 -0.97 -16.34 -24.17
CA ASP A 397 -2.32 -16.24 -24.72
C ASP A 397 -3.28 -15.70 -23.67
N TYR A 398 -4.45 -15.23 -24.10
CA TYR A 398 -5.52 -14.94 -23.15
C TYR A 398 -6.02 -16.23 -22.50
N CYS A 399 -6.36 -16.16 -21.22
CA CYS A 399 -7.02 -17.27 -20.53
C CYS A 399 -8.34 -17.66 -21.25
N ASP A 400 -8.73 -18.93 -21.17
CA ASP A 400 -9.99 -19.47 -21.73
C ASP A 400 -11.28 -18.90 -21.06
N SER A 401 -11.17 -17.83 -20.26
CA SER A 401 -12.31 -17.19 -19.59
C SER A 401 -13.12 -16.31 -20.56
N VAL A 402 -14.42 -16.23 -20.31
CA VAL A 402 -15.45 -15.61 -21.16
C VAL A 402 -15.22 -14.10 -21.41
N GLN A 403 -14.24 -13.48 -20.74
CA GLN A 403 -13.95 -12.05 -20.79
C GLN A 403 -13.02 -11.61 -21.92
N ALA A 404 -12.22 -12.50 -22.53
CA ALA A 404 -11.35 -12.12 -23.65
C ALA A 404 -12.14 -11.63 -24.88
N ALA A 405 -13.45 -11.87 -24.92
CA ALA A 405 -14.34 -11.46 -26.00
C ALA A 405 -14.79 -9.97 -25.95
N ASP A 406 -14.68 -9.31 -24.79
CA ASP A 406 -15.20 -7.94 -24.59
C ASP A 406 -14.12 -6.85 -24.54
N SER A 407 -12.83 -7.21 -24.63
CA SER A 407 -11.76 -6.22 -24.79
C SER A 407 -11.86 -5.56 -26.19
N PRO A 408 -11.89 -4.23 -26.30
CA PRO A 408 -12.23 -3.56 -27.55
C PRO A 408 -11.23 -3.91 -28.64
N SER A 409 -11.73 -4.59 -29.67
CA SER A 409 -11.05 -4.79 -30.94
C SER A 409 -10.53 -3.46 -31.48
N ASP A 410 -9.21 -3.40 -31.71
CA ASP A 410 -8.53 -2.44 -32.58
C ASP A 410 -8.73 -0.93 -32.29
N GLY A 411 -7.97 -0.44 -31.31
CA GLY A 411 -7.46 0.93 -31.38
C GLY A 411 -6.21 0.95 -32.25
N ALA A 412 -6.36 1.25 -33.55
CA ALA A 412 -5.23 1.50 -34.43
C ALA A 412 -4.26 2.51 -33.80
N ALA A 413 -2.95 2.27 -33.97
CA ALA A 413 -1.92 3.22 -33.58
C ALA A 413 -2.27 4.64 -34.06
N PRO A 414 -1.96 5.71 -33.30
CA PRO A 414 -2.05 7.06 -33.81
C PRO A 414 -1.14 7.14 -35.03
N ASN A 415 -1.73 7.15 -36.21
CA ASN A 415 -0.97 7.24 -37.44
C ASN A 415 -0.29 8.61 -37.49
N ASP A 416 1.03 8.60 -37.55
CA ASP A 416 1.81 9.71 -38.08
C ASP A 416 1.31 10.06 -39.50
N ALA A 417 0.63 11.20 -39.64
CA ALA A 417 0.43 11.85 -40.93
C ALA A 417 0.21 13.37 -40.76
N GLU A 418 1.24 14.11 -41.18
CA GLU A 418 1.38 15.56 -41.46
C GLU A 418 1.53 16.57 -40.31
#